data_AF-A0A958R4H9-F1
#
_entry.id   AF-A0A958R4H9-F1
#
_cell.length_a   1.000
_cell.length_b   1.000
_cell.length_c   1.000
_cell.angle_alpha   90.00
_cell.angle_beta   90.00
_cell.angle_gamma   90.00
#
_symmetry.space_group_name_H-M   'P 1'
#
loop_
_entity.id
_entity.type
_entity.pdbx_description
1 polymer ?
#
loop_
_entity_poly.entity_id
_entity_poly.type
_entity_poly.pdbx_seq_one_letter_code
_entity_poly.pdbx_strand_id
1 'polypeptide(L)'
;MLRMMLTVFLATTTLSVWAAGGDFQNGTPGRSDLVWGAKFPNSPDEGVDPVVTSVMAPMAGVKKLGGFDELVPYVMPSPNQEDAGSCLYMSLTGMAEWWMARLNPAMSRVPGGPLDFSERYMMNMAGLDEATLPVKNWKTDSMLVFNETGQTVHNDVYRFTKGWYKSDEKGDYVQAQPEGVDAEYGAPYNWIRELDKIQSGYIALPKFEREVLFADPESNQWNVGIAPTDLVDRIKQVLVERKAPVHVLYNHYGYWHAVNIIGFNDQMDSQGCRFVEGMRDYMSEQPTKLRQRAAGAKDAKEKERLLKLAEKWDKTSRRLEDSYSAQGGCHAKGMFYVRDSLYEDPMGPMYDYDPSRVGEEAPYTKPIIFHEYDWVRYLVNHATQIYVK
;
A
#
# COMPACT_ATOMS: atom_id res chain seq x y z
N MET A 1 16.69 43.22 -52.70
CA MET A 1 17.93 42.49 -53.06
C MET A 1 17.73 41.03 -52.68
N LEU A 2 17.58 40.23 -53.71
CA LEU A 2 17.30 38.80 -53.72
C LEU A 2 18.62 38.04 -53.47
N ARG A 3 18.63 37.03 -52.60
CA ARG A 3 19.62 35.94 -52.70
C ARG A 3 18.98 34.60 -52.36
N MET A 4 18.56 33.93 -53.44
CA MET A 4 18.57 32.47 -53.62
C MET A 4 19.96 31.92 -53.24
N MET A 5 20.09 30.75 -52.63
CA MET A 5 20.31 29.40 -53.22
C MET A 5 21.08 28.66 -52.08
N LEU A 6 21.03 27.35 -51.81
CA LEU A 6 21.04 26.19 -52.66
C LEU A 6 20.79 24.96 -51.77
N THR A 7 19.93 24.06 -52.21
CA THR A 7 19.75 22.71 -51.67
C THR A 7 20.86 21.80 -52.18
N VAL A 8 21.49 21.00 -51.33
CA VAL A 8 22.30 19.84 -51.74
C VAL A 8 21.84 18.61 -50.97
N PHE A 9 21.29 17.66 -51.72
CA PHE A 9 21.05 16.27 -51.33
C PHE A 9 22.39 15.52 -51.35
N LEU A 10 22.67 14.73 -50.31
CA LEU A 10 23.55 13.57 -50.44
C LEU A 10 22.88 12.36 -49.80
N ALA A 11 22.51 11.43 -50.67
CA ALA A 11 22.14 10.07 -50.33
C ALA A 11 23.43 9.26 -50.15
N THR A 12 23.56 8.55 -49.03
CA THR A 12 24.53 7.46 -48.87
C THR A 12 23.78 6.19 -48.50
N THR A 13 23.59 5.37 -49.52
CA THR A 13 23.34 3.93 -49.39
C THR A 13 24.61 3.24 -48.89
N THR A 14 24.54 2.57 -47.74
CA THR A 14 25.41 1.43 -47.45
C THR A 14 24.55 0.25 -47.04
N LEU A 15 24.63 -0.79 -47.86
CA LEU A 15 23.97 -2.07 -47.74
C LEU A 15 25.13 -3.07 -47.66
N SER A 16 25.35 -3.65 -46.48
CA SER A 16 26.16 -4.87 -46.36
C SER A 16 25.69 -5.72 -45.19
N VAL A 17 25.30 -6.92 -45.61
CA VAL A 17 24.84 -8.13 -44.93
C VAL A 17 25.89 -8.67 -43.96
N TRP A 18 25.42 -9.30 -42.87
CA TRP A 18 25.85 -10.58 -42.27
C TRP A 18 25.88 -10.54 -40.73
N ALA A 19 24.86 -11.15 -40.11
CA ALA A 19 25.00 -12.09 -38.99
C ALA A 19 23.59 -12.58 -38.59
N ALA A 20 23.24 -13.76 -39.08
CA ALA A 20 22.24 -14.60 -38.45
C ALA A 20 22.79 -15.12 -37.11
N GLY A 21 21.91 -15.34 -36.13
CA GLY A 21 22.19 -16.16 -34.96
C GLY A 21 22.96 -15.46 -33.85
N GLY A 22 22.23 -14.70 -33.03
CA GLY A 22 22.63 -14.39 -31.66
C GLY A 22 21.45 -14.73 -30.77
N ASP A 23 21.60 -15.79 -29.98
CA ASP A 23 20.63 -16.27 -29.01
C ASP A 23 19.94 -15.12 -28.27
N PHE A 24 18.60 -15.21 -28.20
CA PHE A 24 17.83 -14.66 -27.10
C PHE A 24 18.50 -15.15 -25.82
N GLN A 25 19.34 -14.30 -25.22
CA GLN A 25 19.86 -14.59 -23.90
C GLN A 25 18.67 -14.80 -22.98
N ASN A 26 18.62 -15.99 -22.40
CA ASN A 26 17.92 -16.31 -21.17
C ASN A 26 18.20 -15.21 -20.14
N GLY A 27 17.46 -14.11 -20.20
CA GLY A 27 17.44 -13.12 -19.13
C GLY A 27 16.97 -13.88 -17.91
N THR A 28 17.83 -14.02 -16.91
CA THR A 28 17.49 -14.70 -15.65
C THR A 28 16.19 -14.09 -15.13
N PRO A 29 15.06 -14.82 -15.11
CA PRO A 29 13.82 -14.29 -14.58
C PRO A 29 14.05 -13.92 -13.11
N GLY A 30 13.69 -12.70 -12.71
CA GLY A 30 13.58 -12.34 -11.29
C GLY A 30 14.85 -11.81 -10.62
N ARG A 31 15.58 -10.86 -11.21
CA ARG A 31 16.41 -10.00 -10.36
C ARG A 31 15.52 -9.02 -9.59
N SER A 32 15.66 -9.04 -8.28
CA SER A 32 14.93 -8.17 -7.35
C SER A 32 15.90 -7.39 -6.48
N ASP A 33 15.55 -6.14 -6.18
CA ASP A 33 16.23 -5.34 -5.16
C ASP A 33 15.46 -5.41 -3.84
N LEU A 34 16.17 -5.30 -2.72
CA LEU A 34 15.54 -5.09 -1.42
C LEU A 34 15.23 -3.61 -1.25
N VAL A 35 13.98 -3.32 -0.94
CA VAL A 35 13.52 -1.97 -0.59
C VAL A 35 13.04 -1.96 0.86
N TRP A 36 13.22 -0.83 1.52
CA TRP A 36 12.97 -0.66 2.94
C TRP A 36 11.79 0.29 3.15
N GLY A 37 11.01 0.04 4.20
CA GLY A 37 9.88 0.87 4.58
C GLY A 37 9.69 0.81 6.09
N ALA A 38 9.02 1.80 6.67
CA ALA A 38 8.78 1.89 8.10
C ALA A 38 7.28 1.82 8.40
N LYS A 39 6.91 1.04 9.41
CA LYS A 39 5.56 1.02 9.98
C LYS A 39 5.58 1.78 11.29
N PHE A 40 4.71 2.76 11.45
CA PHE A 40 4.64 3.62 12.63
C PHE A 40 3.50 3.19 13.55
N PRO A 41 3.68 3.23 14.87
CA PRO A 41 2.61 2.97 15.81
C PRO A 41 1.55 4.05 15.81
N ASN A 42 0.28 3.64 15.71
CA ASN A 42 -0.86 4.56 15.84
C ASN A 42 -1.21 4.82 17.31
N SER A 43 -0.70 3.99 18.23
CA SER A 43 -0.92 4.15 19.66
C SER A 43 0.23 3.56 20.48
N PRO A 44 0.41 4.00 21.74
CA PRO A 44 1.38 3.40 22.65
C PRO A 44 1.18 1.90 22.93
N ASP A 45 -0.03 1.38 22.67
CA ASP A 45 -0.35 -0.04 22.80
C ASP A 45 0.23 -0.88 21.64
N GLU A 46 0.43 -0.27 20.46
CA GLU A 46 1.06 -0.90 19.30
C GLU A 46 2.60 -0.83 19.37
N GLY A 47 3.14 0.19 20.03
CA GLY A 47 4.57 0.40 20.18
C GLY A 47 4.91 1.88 20.38
N VAL A 48 6.20 2.16 20.52
CA VAL A 48 6.71 3.55 20.54
C VAL A 48 7.72 3.80 19.43
N ASP A 49 8.33 2.74 18.90
CA ASP A 49 9.34 2.84 17.85
C ASP A 49 8.77 2.32 16.53
N PRO A 50 9.09 2.98 15.40
CA PRO A 50 8.76 2.46 14.08
C PRO A 50 9.42 1.09 13.85
N VAL A 51 8.70 0.20 13.17
CA VAL A 51 9.25 -1.10 12.74
C VAL A 51 9.69 -1.01 11.29
N VAL A 52 11.00 -1.11 11.07
CA VAL A 52 11.59 -1.13 9.74
C VAL A 52 11.44 -2.52 9.15
N THR A 53 10.88 -2.56 7.94
CA THR A 53 10.64 -3.80 7.18
C THR A 53 11.33 -3.70 5.83
N SER A 54 11.54 -4.84 5.19
CA SER A 54 12.07 -4.89 3.84
C SER A 54 11.33 -5.91 3.00
N VAL A 55 11.15 -5.59 1.73
CA VAL A 55 10.50 -6.44 0.73
C VAL A 55 11.34 -6.48 -0.53
N MET A 56 11.08 -7.46 -1.39
CA MET A 56 11.65 -7.50 -2.72
C MET A 56 10.85 -6.58 -3.64
N ALA A 57 11.52 -5.94 -4.60
CA ALA A 57 10.89 -5.19 -5.68
C ALA A 57 11.55 -5.51 -7.02
N PRO A 58 10.86 -5.32 -8.16
CA PRO A 58 11.49 -5.44 -9.47
C PRO A 58 12.66 -4.45 -9.59
N MET A 59 13.78 -4.90 -10.17
CA MET A 59 14.84 -3.98 -10.56
C MET A 59 14.34 -2.96 -11.60
N ALA A 60 14.97 -1.78 -11.61
CA ALA A 60 14.69 -0.76 -12.62
C ALA A 60 14.84 -1.32 -14.06
N GLY A 61 13.87 -1.02 -14.92
CA GLY A 61 13.87 -1.43 -16.33
C GLY A 61 13.32 -2.82 -16.63
N VAL A 62 12.90 -3.60 -15.63
CA VAL A 62 12.19 -4.86 -15.85
C VAL A 62 10.80 -4.59 -16.43
N LYS A 63 10.55 -5.07 -17.66
CA LYS A 63 9.28 -4.84 -18.39
C LYS A 63 8.25 -5.96 -18.24
N LYS A 64 8.68 -7.16 -17.89
CA LYS A 64 7.84 -8.34 -17.70
C LYS A 64 8.25 -9.04 -16.42
N LEU A 65 7.30 -9.28 -15.54
CA LEU A 65 7.55 -9.89 -14.24
C LEU A 65 7.36 -11.43 -14.27
N GLY A 66 6.70 -11.93 -15.33
CA GLY A 66 6.31 -13.33 -15.46
C GLY A 66 4.95 -13.62 -14.82
N GLY A 67 4.48 -14.86 -14.92
CA GLY A 67 3.18 -15.24 -14.39
C GLY A 67 2.03 -14.38 -14.98
N PHE A 68 1.13 -13.91 -14.13
CA PHE A 68 0.06 -12.98 -14.47
C PHE A 68 0.47 -11.55 -14.09
N ASP A 69 0.95 -10.77 -15.06
CA ASP A 69 1.37 -9.38 -14.90
C ASP A 69 0.54 -8.37 -15.72
N GLU A 70 -0.61 -8.78 -16.27
CA GLU A 70 -1.44 -7.93 -17.15
C GLU A 70 -1.96 -6.63 -16.49
N LEU A 71 -2.05 -6.58 -15.16
CA LEU A 71 -2.57 -5.40 -14.45
C LEU A 71 -1.47 -4.40 -14.09
N VAL A 72 -0.21 -4.83 -14.11
CA VAL A 72 0.97 -4.02 -13.71
C VAL A 72 1.10 -2.73 -14.52
N PRO A 73 0.86 -2.69 -15.85
CA PRO A 73 1.04 -1.46 -16.64
C PRO A 73 0.14 -0.27 -16.25
N TYR A 74 -0.90 -0.50 -15.45
CA TYR A 74 -1.86 0.53 -15.02
C TYR A 74 -1.60 1.03 -13.60
N VAL A 75 -0.59 0.51 -12.92
CA VAL A 75 -0.30 0.84 -11.53
C VAL A 75 0.45 2.15 -11.46
N MET A 76 0.03 2.99 -10.52
CA MET A 76 0.73 4.22 -10.18
C MET A 76 1.37 4.12 -8.79
N PRO A 77 2.52 4.77 -8.57
CA PRO A 77 3.06 4.90 -7.24
C PRO A 77 2.18 5.80 -6.37
N SER A 78 2.29 5.69 -5.05
CA SER A 78 1.67 6.63 -4.11
C SER A 78 2.73 7.48 -3.42
N PRO A 79 2.39 8.62 -2.81
CA PRO A 79 3.22 9.18 -1.75
C PRO A 79 3.43 8.13 -0.63
N ASN A 80 4.49 8.32 0.17
CA ASN A 80 4.67 7.53 1.38
C ASN A 80 3.64 8.01 2.42
N GLN A 81 2.92 7.09 3.03
CA GLN A 81 1.92 7.44 4.03
C GLN A 81 2.51 7.98 5.35
N GLU A 82 3.81 7.73 5.59
CA GLU A 82 4.48 8.01 6.86
C GLU A 82 3.69 7.46 8.07
N ASP A 83 3.54 8.27 9.12
CA ASP A 83 2.81 7.98 10.33
C ASP A 83 1.33 8.40 10.27
N ALA A 84 0.80 8.76 9.10
CA ALA A 84 -0.58 9.21 8.97
C ALA A 84 -1.63 8.10 9.22
N GLY A 85 -1.25 6.82 9.30
CA GLY A 85 -2.22 5.72 9.43
C GLY A 85 -3.21 5.62 8.26
N SER A 86 -2.79 6.01 7.04
CA SER A 86 -3.67 6.20 5.88
C SER A 86 -3.65 5.06 4.85
N CYS A 87 -3.02 3.91 5.15
CA CYS A 87 -2.82 2.79 4.21
C CYS A 87 -4.11 2.31 3.51
N LEU A 88 -5.25 2.30 4.24
CA LEU A 88 -6.55 1.98 3.66
C LEU A 88 -6.90 2.94 2.52
N TYR A 89 -6.85 4.24 2.77
CA TYR A 89 -7.26 5.24 1.80
C TYR A 89 -6.24 5.38 0.67
N MET A 90 -4.96 5.18 0.96
CA MET A 90 -3.90 5.07 -0.04
C MET A 90 -4.18 3.93 -1.01
N SER A 91 -4.47 2.73 -0.51
CA SER A 91 -4.75 1.56 -1.35
C SER A 91 -6.05 1.70 -2.13
N LEU A 92 -7.12 2.23 -1.54
CA LEU A 92 -8.40 2.46 -2.22
C LEU A 92 -8.30 3.54 -3.31
N THR A 93 -7.57 4.64 -3.04
CA THR A 93 -7.30 5.67 -4.05
C THR A 93 -6.54 5.04 -5.21
N GLY A 94 -5.48 4.27 -4.93
CA GLY A 94 -4.74 3.51 -5.94
C GLY A 94 -5.59 2.57 -6.81
N MET A 95 -6.69 2.03 -6.28
CA MET A 95 -7.64 1.25 -7.09
C MET A 95 -8.46 2.12 -8.03
N ALA A 96 -8.90 3.29 -7.59
CA ALA A 96 -9.61 4.24 -8.45
C ALA A 96 -8.70 4.73 -9.58
N GLU A 97 -7.45 5.09 -9.26
CA GLU A 97 -6.42 5.47 -10.23
C GLU A 97 -6.18 4.35 -11.25
N TRP A 98 -6.02 3.11 -10.78
CA TRP A 98 -5.80 1.94 -11.62
C TRP A 98 -6.96 1.73 -12.61
N TRP A 99 -8.21 1.82 -12.13
CA TRP A 99 -9.38 1.69 -12.99
C TRP A 99 -9.47 2.81 -14.01
N MET A 100 -9.19 4.04 -13.62
CA MET A 100 -9.17 5.18 -14.52
C MET A 100 -8.06 5.06 -15.57
N ALA A 101 -6.88 4.57 -15.19
CA ALA A 101 -5.79 4.26 -16.12
C ALA A 101 -6.19 3.17 -17.13
N ARG A 102 -6.90 2.14 -16.68
CA ARG A 102 -7.36 1.03 -17.54
C ARG A 102 -8.46 1.46 -18.52
N LEU A 103 -9.44 2.21 -18.03
CA LEU A 103 -10.55 2.71 -18.85
C LEU A 103 -10.10 3.81 -19.83
N ASN A 104 -9.00 4.51 -19.51
CA ASN A 104 -8.47 5.60 -20.30
C ASN A 104 -6.98 5.38 -20.62
N PRO A 105 -6.64 4.40 -21.48
CA PRO A 105 -5.24 3.99 -21.69
C PRO A 105 -4.34 5.10 -22.26
N ALA A 106 -4.92 6.14 -22.86
CA ALA A 106 -4.20 7.30 -23.39
C ALA A 106 -3.83 8.35 -22.31
N MET A 107 -4.41 8.28 -21.11
CA MET A 107 -4.08 9.19 -20.02
C MET A 107 -2.67 8.91 -19.48
N SER A 108 -1.97 10.00 -19.16
CA SER A 108 -0.65 9.93 -18.55
C SER A 108 -0.74 9.38 -17.13
N ARG A 109 0.21 8.49 -16.78
CA ARG A 109 0.34 7.83 -15.47
C ARG A 109 1.57 8.33 -14.71
N VAL A 110 2.07 9.52 -15.08
CA VAL A 110 3.18 10.15 -14.37
C VAL A 110 2.67 10.71 -13.03
N PRO A 111 3.50 10.68 -11.97
CA PRO A 111 3.15 11.37 -10.73
C PRO A 111 2.87 12.87 -10.96
N GLY A 112 1.91 13.43 -10.22
CA GLY A 112 1.35 14.77 -10.47
C GLY A 112 0.49 14.88 -11.74
N GLY A 113 0.19 13.75 -12.40
CA GLY A 113 -0.54 13.70 -13.65
C GLY A 113 -2.08 13.67 -13.49
N PRO A 114 -2.81 13.48 -14.61
CA PRO A 114 -4.28 13.48 -14.62
C PRO A 114 -4.92 12.27 -13.90
N LEU A 115 -4.12 11.33 -13.43
CA LEU A 115 -4.59 10.16 -12.70
C LEU A 115 -4.11 10.17 -11.24
N ASP A 116 -3.34 11.18 -10.81
CA ASP A 116 -2.85 11.31 -9.43
C ASP A 116 -3.97 11.90 -8.57
N PHE A 117 -4.69 11.02 -7.89
CA PHE A 117 -5.88 11.37 -7.13
C PHE A 117 -5.54 11.62 -5.66
N SER A 118 -6.30 12.50 -5.02
CA SER A 118 -6.08 12.84 -3.63
C SER A 118 -6.50 11.71 -2.67
N GLU A 119 -5.54 11.10 -1.99
CA GLU A 119 -5.83 10.19 -0.88
C GLU A 119 -6.51 10.94 0.27
N ARG A 120 -6.09 12.18 0.52
CA ARG A 120 -6.63 13.04 1.57
C ARG A 120 -8.13 13.32 1.38
N TYR A 121 -8.58 13.41 0.13
CA TYR A 121 -10.00 13.56 -0.19
C TYR A 121 -10.76 12.33 0.26
N MET A 122 -10.29 11.14 -0.13
CA MET A 122 -10.90 9.87 0.28
C MET A 122 -10.93 9.69 1.80
N MET A 123 -9.82 10.03 2.50
CA MET A 123 -9.75 10.03 3.97
C MET A 123 -10.85 10.90 4.59
N ASN A 124 -10.99 12.14 4.11
CA ASN A 124 -11.93 13.10 4.70
C ASN A 124 -13.39 12.81 4.33
N MET A 125 -13.64 12.24 3.15
CA MET A 125 -14.97 11.79 2.75
C MET A 125 -15.42 10.58 3.55
N ALA A 126 -14.53 9.61 3.81
CA ALA A 126 -14.86 8.43 4.60
C ALA A 126 -15.15 8.74 6.07
N GLY A 127 -14.64 9.85 6.59
CA GLY A 127 -14.93 10.33 7.95
C GLY A 127 -16.24 11.13 8.09
N LEU A 128 -17.00 11.36 7.01
CA LEU A 128 -18.32 12.00 7.10
C LEU A 128 -19.31 11.09 7.83
N ASP A 129 -20.22 11.69 8.62
CA ASP A 129 -21.16 10.97 9.50
C ASP A 129 -21.84 9.78 8.80
N GLU A 130 -21.82 8.62 9.48
CA GLU A 130 -22.28 7.29 9.01
C GLU A 130 -23.74 7.25 8.54
N ALA A 131 -24.55 8.27 8.82
CA ALA A 131 -25.96 8.32 8.46
C ALA A 131 -26.21 8.39 6.93
N THR A 132 -25.20 8.73 6.13
CA THR A 132 -25.34 8.89 4.67
C THR A 132 -24.48 7.96 3.82
N LEU A 133 -23.52 7.22 4.40
CA LEU A 133 -22.62 6.36 3.63
C LEU A 133 -23.04 4.89 3.73
N PRO A 134 -23.05 4.11 2.62
CA PRO A 134 -23.39 2.68 2.63
C PRO A 134 -22.26 1.80 3.19
N VAL A 135 -21.50 2.28 4.17
CA VAL A 135 -20.35 1.59 4.77
C VAL A 135 -20.83 0.81 5.99
N LYS A 136 -21.21 -0.47 5.81
CA LYS A 136 -21.59 -1.34 6.94
C LYS A 136 -20.39 -1.97 7.61
N ASN A 137 -19.34 -2.22 6.84
CA ASN A 137 -18.06 -2.71 7.33
C ASN A 137 -16.93 -1.92 6.67
N TRP A 138 -16.33 -0.97 7.39
CA TRP A 138 -15.27 -0.11 6.85
C TRP A 138 -14.09 -0.89 6.24
N LYS A 139 -13.83 -2.11 6.72
CA LYS A 139 -12.74 -2.97 6.21
C LYS A 139 -12.95 -3.43 4.77
N THR A 140 -14.21 -3.57 4.35
CA THR A 140 -14.58 -4.07 3.02
C THR A 140 -15.33 -3.05 2.19
N ASP A 141 -16.01 -2.09 2.82
CA ASP A 141 -17.02 -1.24 2.18
C ASP A 141 -16.54 0.19 1.93
N SER A 142 -15.37 0.58 2.45
CA SER A 142 -14.86 1.95 2.31
C SER A 142 -14.74 2.40 0.85
N MET A 143 -14.50 1.49 -0.10
CA MET A 143 -14.54 1.78 -1.55
C MET A 143 -15.87 2.40 -2.01
N LEU A 144 -16.99 2.07 -1.35
CA LEU A 144 -18.32 2.57 -1.70
C LEU A 144 -18.51 4.05 -1.42
N VAL A 145 -17.59 4.70 -0.68
CA VAL A 145 -17.55 6.17 -0.56
C VAL A 145 -17.40 6.82 -1.93
N PHE A 146 -16.63 6.23 -2.85
CA PHE A 146 -16.53 6.74 -4.23
C PHE A 146 -17.85 6.60 -4.99
N ASN A 147 -18.68 5.60 -4.69
CA ASN A 147 -19.99 5.45 -5.33
C ASN A 147 -21.00 6.49 -4.87
N GLU A 148 -20.98 6.83 -3.57
CA GLU A 148 -21.87 7.83 -3.00
C GLU A 148 -21.52 9.23 -3.53
N THR A 149 -20.23 9.53 -3.58
CA THR A 149 -19.75 10.82 -4.08
C THR A 149 -19.79 10.89 -5.60
N GLY A 150 -19.60 9.76 -6.29
CA GLY A 150 -19.46 9.68 -7.75
C GLY A 150 -18.20 10.35 -8.30
N GLN A 151 -17.30 10.82 -7.43
CA GLN A 151 -16.19 11.68 -7.83
C GLN A 151 -15.00 11.63 -6.86
N THR A 152 -13.83 12.03 -7.35
CA THR A 152 -12.64 12.36 -6.57
C THR A 152 -12.08 13.71 -7.01
N VAL A 153 -10.91 14.09 -6.52
CA VAL A 153 -10.15 15.27 -6.98
C VAL A 153 -8.70 14.90 -7.21
N HIS A 154 -8.00 15.71 -8.00
CA HIS A 154 -6.56 15.57 -8.16
C HIS A 154 -5.82 15.86 -6.85
N ASN A 155 -4.68 15.22 -6.68
CA ASN A 155 -3.80 15.43 -5.54
C ASN A 155 -3.24 16.87 -5.48
N ASP A 156 -3.09 17.57 -6.61
CA ASP A 156 -2.68 18.99 -6.60
C ASP A 156 -3.77 19.94 -6.07
N VAL A 157 -5.05 19.56 -6.17
CA VAL A 157 -6.20 20.32 -5.64
C VAL A 157 -6.36 20.12 -4.13
N TYR A 158 -6.18 18.89 -3.64
CA TYR A 158 -6.36 18.55 -2.24
C TYR A 158 -5.26 17.59 -1.75
N ARG A 159 -4.05 18.11 -1.64
CA ARG A 159 -2.83 17.32 -1.46
C ARG A 159 -2.80 16.44 -0.21
N PHE A 160 -2.29 15.21 -0.35
CA PHE A 160 -1.76 14.45 0.79
C PHE A 160 -0.50 15.16 1.31
N THR A 161 -0.59 15.82 2.47
CA THR A 161 0.32 16.90 2.86
C THR A 161 0.87 16.72 4.27
N LYS A 162 1.91 17.47 4.64
CA LYS A 162 2.31 17.64 6.04
C LYS A 162 1.87 19.03 6.49
N GLY A 163 1.51 19.14 7.76
CA GLY A 163 1.07 20.40 8.32
C GLY A 163 1.10 20.39 9.83
N TRP A 164 0.87 21.56 10.42
CA TRP A 164 0.82 21.71 11.86
C TRP A 164 -0.53 21.27 12.40
N TYR A 165 -0.49 20.28 13.28
CA TYR A 165 -1.66 19.70 13.92
C TYR A 165 -1.43 19.54 15.42
N LYS A 166 -2.51 19.30 16.14
CA LYS A 166 -2.49 18.81 17.52
C LYS A 166 -3.73 17.96 17.76
N SER A 167 -3.70 17.11 18.78
CA SER A 167 -4.91 16.44 19.26
C SER A 167 -5.71 17.37 20.18
N ASP A 168 -7.03 17.43 19.98
CA ASP A 168 -7.93 18.11 20.90
C ASP A 168 -8.28 17.22 22.12
N GLU A 169 -9.18 17.70 23.00
CA GLU A 169 -9.57 16.96 24.21
C GLU A 169 -10.27 15.62 23.92
N LYS A 170 -10.78 15.42 22.70
CA LYS A 170 -11.41 14.16 22.25
C LYS A 170 -10.44 13.23 21.55
N GLY A 171 -9.22 13.70 21.29
CA GLY A 171 -8.21 12.98 20.52
C GLY A 171 -8.32 13.24 19.02
N ASP A 172 -9.22 14.12 18.57
CA ASP A 172 -9.35 14.47 17.16
C ASP A 172 -8.22 15.42 16.75
N TYR A 173 -7.72 15.27 15.52
CA TYR A 173 -6.70 16.17 15.00
C TYR A 173 -7.32 17.50 14.56
N VAL A 174 -6.74 18.60 15.02
CA VAL A 174 -7.12 19.97 14.65
C VAL A 174 -5.90 20.76 14.22
N GLN A 175 -6.11 21.83 13.45
CA GLN A 175 -5.01 22.69 13.00
C GLN A 175 -4.31 23.35 14.18
N ALA A 176 -2.99 23.42 14.10
CA ALA A 176 -2.16 24.11 15.06
C ALA A 176 -1.35 25.21 14.38
N GLN A 177 -0.90 26.17 15.18
CA GLN A 177 0.13 27.12 14.76
C GLN A 177 1.51 26.51 15.03
N PRO A 178 2.56 26.85 14.26
CA PRO A 178 3.90 26.27 14.43
C PRO A 178 4.49 26.37 15.85
N GLU A 179 4.16 27.44 16.58
CA GLU A 179 4.63 27.69 17.94
C GLU A 179 3.53 27.44 18.99
N GLY A 180 2.46 26.75 18.61
CA GLY A 180 1.36 26.42 19.50
C GLY A 180 1.76 25.39 20.55
N VAL A 181 1.10 25.44 21.72
CA VAL A 181 1.21 24.38 22.73
C VAL A 181 0.72 23.07 22.11
N ASP A 182 1.53 22.03 22.27
CA ASP A 182 1.32 20.67 21.74
C ASP A 182 1.21 20.60 20.20
N ALA A 183 1.74 21.59 19.48
CA ALA A 183 1.77 21.58 18.03
C ALA A 183 2.85 20.62 17.50
N GLU A 184 2.44 19.71 16.63
CA GLU A 184 3.29 18.78 15.90
C GLU A 184 3.18 19.05 14.40
N TYR A 185 4.25 18.78 13.65
CA TYR A 185 4.27 18.90 12.19
C TYR A 185 4.44 17.51 11.57
N GLY A 186 3.48 17.07 10.75
CA GLY A 186 3.57 15.76 10.12
C GLY A 186 2.36 15.39 9.27
N ALA A 187 2.39 14.17 8.76
CA ALA A 187 1.35 13.60 7.90
C ALA A 187 -0.01 13.34 8.60
N PRO A 188 -0.13 13.24 9.94
CA PRO A 188 -1.44 13.18 10.61
C PRO A 188 -2.32 14.41 10.35
N TYR A 189 -1.76 15.53 9.87
CA TYR A 189 -2.52 16.68 9.39
C TYR A 189 -3.59 16.32 8.35
N ASN A 190 -3.38 15.25 7.55
CA ASN A 190 -4.33 14.82 6.52
C ASN A 190 -5.73 14.46 7.03
N TRP A 191 -5.85 14.11 8.32
CA TRP A 191 -7.12 13.82 8.99
C TRP A 191 -7.94 15.06 9.33
N ILE A 192 -7.34 16.25 9.24
CA ILE A 192 -8.06 17.50 9.40
C ILE A 192 -8.91 17.72 8.14
N ARG A 193 -10.22 17.82 8.36
CA ARG A 193 -11.21 18.03 7.31
C ARG A 193 -11.20 19.47 6.82
N GLU A 194 -10.80 19.65 5.57
CA GLU A 194 -10.79 20.94 4.87
C GLU A 194 -11.43 20.83 3.48
N LEU A 195 -12.50 20.02 3.37
CA LEU A 195 -13.21 19.76 2.11
C LEU A 195 -13.80 21.04 1.48
N ASP A 196 -14.05 22.07 2.30
CA ASP A 196 -14.50 23.40 1.87
C ASP A 196 -13.45 24.15 1.02
N LYS A 197 -12.17 23.75 1.09
CA LYS A 197 -11.10 24.29 0.23
C LYS A 197 -11.20 23.82 -1.22
N ILE A 198 -11.99 22.77 -1.49
CA ILE A 198 -12.14 22.18 -2.81
C ILE A 198 -13.22 22.95 -3.60
N GLN A 199 -12.78 23.95 -4.37
CA GLN A 199 -13.68 24.79 -5.15
C GLN A 199 -14.02 24.22 -6.53
N SER A 200 -13.11 23.44 -7.12
CA SER A 200 -13.24 22.85 -8.46
C SER A 200 -12.28 21.67 -8.61
N GLY A 201 -12.22 21.05 -9.79
CA GLY A 201 -11.28 19.95 -10.05
C GLY A 201 -11.82 18.55 -9.69
N TYR A 202 -13.14 18.41 -9.59
CA TYR A 202 -13.78 17.11 -9.41
C TYR A 202 -13.66 16.25 -10.66
N ILE A 203 -13.33 14.99 -10.45
CA ILE A 203 -13.13 13.96 -11.47
C ILE A 203 -14.20 12.90 -11.26
N ALA A 204 -15.03 12.69 -12.28
CA ALA A 204 -16.04 11.64 -12.22
C ALA A 204 -15.38 10.25 -12.14
N LEU A 205 -15.89 9.42 -11.24
CA LEU A 205 -15.45 8.03 -11.08
C LEU A 205 -16.51 7.06 -11.61
N PRO A 206 -16.10 5.89 -12.13
CA PRO A 206 -17.05 4.82 -12.42
C PRO A 206 -17.68 4.29 -11.12
N LYS A 207 -18.80 3.59 -11.25
CA LYS A 207 -19.36 2.85 -10.11
C LYS A 207 -18.57 1.57 -9.87
N PHE A 208 -18.11 1.41 -8.64
CA PHE A 208 -17.39 0.23 -8.18
C PHE A 208 -18.36 -0.80 -7.58
N GLU A 209 -18.13 -2.07 -7.88
CA GLU A 209 -18.68 -3.22 -7.17
C GLU A 209 -17.57 -3.89 -6.37
N ARG A 210 -17.97 -4.63 -5.34
CA ARG A 210 -17.05 -5.41 -4.52
C ARG A 210 -17.52 -6.84 -4.32
N GLU A 211 -16.58 -7.77 -4.32
CA GLU A 211 -16.78 -9.16 -3.96
C GLU A 211 -15.84 -9.51 -2.81
N VAL A 212 -16.41 -9.87 -1.65
CA VAL A 212 -15.62 -10.26 -0.47
C VAL A 212 -15.18 -11.70 -0.65
N LEU A 213 -13.89 -11.90 -0.87
CA LEU A 213 -13.28 -13.22 -0.96
C LEU A 213 -13.11 -13.79 0.45
N PHE A 214 -12.64 -12.96 1.37
CA PHE A 214 -12.46 -13.34 2.75
C PHE A 214 -12.62 -12.12 3.65
N ALA A 215 -13.27 -12.33 4.79
CA ALA A 215 -13.32 -11.36 5.87
C ALA A 215 -13.18 -12.14 7.18
N ASP A 216 -12.45 -11.57 8.12
CA ASP A 216 -12.28 -12.16 9.43
C ASP A 216 -13.66 -12.41 10.08
N PRO A 217 -14.01 -13.65 10.45
CA PRO A 217 -15.26 -13.96 11.13
C PRO A 217 -15.46 -13.17 12.44
N GLU A 218 -14.37 -12.75 13.09
CA GLU A 218 -14.40 -11.92 14.31
C GLU A 218 -14.40 -10.41 13.99
N SER A 219 -14.32 -10.02 12.71
CA SER A 219 -14.17 -8.63 12.27
C SER A 219 -13.00 -7.90 12.95
N ASN A 220 -11.89 -8.61 13.17
CA ASN A 220 -10.72 -8.10 13.88
C ASN A 220 -9.52 -7.94 12.93
N GLN A 221 -9.22 -6.69 12.56
CA GLN A 221 -8.11 -6.34 11.66
C GLN A 221 -6.72 -6.70 12.19
N TRP A 222 -6.62 -7.06 13.48
CA TRP A 222 -5.38 -7.47 14.11
C TRP A 222 -5.15 -8.98 14.07
N ASN A 223 -6.10 -9.77 13.56
CA ASN A 223 -5.95 -11.21 13.48
C ASN A 223 -4.93 -11.62 12.40
N VAL A 224 -4.24 -12.73 12.67
CA VAL A 224 -3.27 -13.44 11.82
C VAL A 224 -3.49 -14.95 12.00
N GLY A 225 -3.08 -15.76 11.02
CA GLY A 225 -3.24 -17.22 11.06
C GLY A 225 -4.70 -17.68 10.94
N ILE A 226 -5.54 -16.87 10.29
CA ILE A 226 -6.98 -17.13 10.13
C ILE A 226 -7.43 -17.29 8.69
N ALA A 227 -6.56 -16.98 7.71
CA ALA A 227 -6.92 -17.10 6.31
C ALA A 227 -7.20 -18.57 5.95
N PRO A 228 -8.24 -18.86 5.16
CA PRO A 228 -8.51 -20.21 4.71
C PRO A 228 -7.40 -20.66 3.75
N THR A 229 -7.14 -21.97 3.73
CA THR A 229 -6.01 -22.57 2.98
C THR A 229 -6.09 -22.34 1.47
N ASP A 230 -7.29 -22.09 0.94
CA ASP A 230 -7.56 -21.85 -0.48
C ASP A 230 -7.54 -20.36 -0.86
N LEU A 231 -7.29 -19.43 0.07
CA LEU A 231 -7.38 -17.98 -0.21
C LEU A 231 -6.43 -17.53 -1.32
N VAL A 232 -5.21 -18.07 -1.34
CA VAL A 232 -4.21 -17.78 -2.39
C VAL A 232 -4.78 -18.10 -3.78
N ASP A 233 -5.35 -19.29 -3.94
CA ASP A 233 -5.89 -19.73 -5.23
C ASP A 233 -7.14 -18.93 -5.62
N ARG A 234 -7.99 -18.60 -4.66
CA ARG A 234 -9.17 -17.74 -4.87
C ARG A 234 -8.77 -16.35 -5.36
N ILE A 235 -7.75 -15.73 -4.75
CA ILE A 235 -7.21 -14.43 -5.19
C ILE A 235 -6.67 -14.54 -6.63
N LYS A 236 -5.84 -15.56 -6.91
CA LYS A 236 -5.30 -15.77 -8.26
C LYS A 236 -6.38 -15.96 -9.31
N GLN A 237 -7.42 -16.73 -8.99
CA GLN A 237 -8.55 -16.98 -9.88
C GLN A 237 -9.28 -15.68 -10.22
N VAL A 238 -9.67 -14.89 -9.21
CA VAL A 238 -10.43 -13.64 -9.48
C VAL A 238 -9.59 -12.58 -10.18
N LEU A 239 -8.27 -12.52 -9.93
CA LEU A 239 -7.35 -11.66 -10.68
C LEU A 239 -7.40 -11.96 -12.19
N VAL A 240 -7.39 -13.25 -12.56
CA VAL A 240 -7.44 -13.68 -13.96
C VAL A 240 -8.82 -13.45 -14.57
N GLU A 241 -9.89 -13.83 -13.85
CA GLU A 241 -11.26 -13.75 -14.34
C GLU A 241 -11.76 -12.32 -14.49
N ARG A 242 -11.53 -11.49 -13.45
CA ARG A 242 -12.02 -10.10 -13.42
C ARG A 242 -11.03 -9.12 -14.03
N LYS A 243 -9.77 -9.52 -14.17
CA LYS A 243 -8.67 -8.66 -14.64
C LYS A 243 -8.66 -7.33 -13.88
N ALA A 244 -8.73 -7.40 -12.55
CA ALA A 244 -8.87 -6.26 -11.66
C ALA A 244 -8.15 -6.52 -10.32
N PRO A 245 -7.60 -5.51 -9.64
CA PRO A 245 -6.83 -5.70 -8.41
C PRO A 245 -7.68 -6.23 -7.25
N VAL A 246 -7.07 -7.01 -6.35
CA VAL A 246 -7.67 -7.45 -5.09
C VAL A 246 -7.13 -6.59 -3.95
N HIS A 247 -8.01 -5.95 -3.21
CA HIS A 247 -7.68 -5.21 -1.99
C HIS A 247 -7.52 -6.17 -0.84
N VAL A 248 -6.48 -5.99 -0.04
CA VAL A 248 -6.13 -6.90 1.06
C VAL A 248 -5.80 -6.12 2.30
N LEU A 249 -6.37 -6.55 3.44
CA LEU A 249 -5.94 -6.13 4.77
C LEU A 249 -5.21 -7.27 5.45
N TYR A 250 -4.09 -6.95 6.09
CA TYR A 250 -3.26 -7.89 6.83
C TYR A 250 -2.70 -7.24 8.09
N ASN A 251 -2.26 -8.05 9.04
CA ASN A 251 -1.49 -7.56 10.19
C ASN A 251 -0.03 -8.01 10.08
N HIS A 252 0.88 -7.05 10.25
CA HIS A 252 2.31 -7.29 10.30
C HIS A 252 2.96 -6.42 11.38
N TYR A 253 3.72 -7.07 12.25
CA TYR A 253 4.36 -6.46 13.43
C TYR A 253 3.42 -5.74 14.40
N GLY A 254 2.15 -6.15 14.45
CA GLY A 254 1.16 -5.48 15.30
C GLY A 254 0.55 -4.24 14.66
N TYR A 255 0.78 -4.02 13.36
CA TYR A 255 0.18 -2.97 12.55
C TYR A 255 -0.73 -3.60 11.50
N TRP A 256 -1.99 -3.19 11.45
CA TRP A 256 -2.81 -3.52 10.29
C TRP A 256 -2.35 -2.67 9.11
N HIS A 257 -2.40 -3.24 7.91
CA HIS A 257 -1.99 -2.58 6.68
C HIS A 257 -2.90 -2.98 5.52
N ALA A 258 -3.04 -2.11 4.54
CA ALA A 258 -3.91 -2.32 3.39
C ALA A 258 -3.15 -2.08 2.08
N VAL A 259 -3.29 -3.01 1.14
CA VAL A 259 -2.55 -3.03 -0.12
C VAL A 259 -3.41 -3.58 -1.27
N ASN A 260 -2.91 -3.46 -2.49
CA ASN A 260 -3.54 -4.04 -3.68
C ASN A 260 -2.67 -5.13 -4.28
N ILE A 261 -3.20 -6.35 -4.37
CA ILE A 261 -2.62 -7.42 -5.20
C ILE A 261 -3.05 -7.18 -6.64
N ILE A 262 -2.08 -7.14 -7.54
CA ILE A 262 -2.23 -6.76 -8.95
C ILE A 262 -1.68 -7.83 -9.91
N GLY A 263 -1.19 -8.95 -9.38
CA GLY A 263 -0.66 -10.02 -10.20
C GLY A 263 0.09 -11.05 -9.38
N PHE A 264 0.63 -12.07 -10.04
CA PHE A 264 1.30 -13.17 -9.35
C PHE A 264 2.27 -13.93 -10.26
N ASN A 265 3.21 -14.64 -9.67
CA ASN A 265 4.12 -15.56 -10.36
C ASN A 265 4.46 -16.77 -9.49
N ASP A 266 3.98 -17.93 -9.93
CA ASP A 266 4.14 -19.24 -9.27
C ASP A 266 5.58 -19.77 -9.26
N GLN A 267 6.45 -19.22 -10.10
CA GLN A 267 7.81 -19.71 -10.27
C GLN A 267 8.87 -18.81 -9.62
N MET A 268 8.48 -17.62 -9.17
CA MET A 268 9.39 -16.69 -8.50
C MET A 268 9.77 -17.22 -7.12
N ASP A 269 11.07 -17.19 -6.81
CA ASP A 269 11.63 -17.60 -5.52
C ASP A 269 11.13 -16.67 -4.41
N SER A 270 10.68 -17.24 -3.29
CA SER A 270 10.22 -16.49 -2.11
C SER A 270 11.35 -15.95 -1.24
N GLN A 271 12.60 -16.35 -1.52
CA GLN A 271 13.79 -16.05 -0.72
C GLN A 271 13.61 -16.41 0.76
N GLY A 272 12.94 -17.53 1.02
CA GLY A 272 12.72 -18.04 2.38
C GLY A 272 11.67 -17.27 3.17
N CYS A 273 10.66 -16.69 2.51
CA CYS A 273 9.50 -16.03 3.13
C CYS A 273 9.88 -15.01 4.21
N ARG A 274 10.89 -14.18 3.93
CA ARG A 274 11.46 -13.25 4.91
C ARG A 274 10.41 -12.36 5.59
N PHE A 275 9.34 -12.00 4.87
CA PHE A 275 8.31 -11.13 5.40
C PHE A 275 7.47 -11.83 6.48
N VAL A 276 7.10 -13.09 6.25
CA VAL A 276 6.41 -13.95 7.22
C VAL A 276 7.33 -14.37 8.37
N GLU A 277 8.54 -14.84 8.07
CA GLU A 277 9.49 -15.29 9.11
C GLU A 277 9.83 -14.17 10.09
N GLY A 278 10.09 -12.97 9.58
CA GLY A 278 10.36 -11.82 10.44
C GLY A 278 9.19 -11.52 11.39
N MET A 279 7.94 -11.67 10.94
CA MET A 279 6.76 -11.51 11.79
C MET A 279 6.70 -12.60 12.87
N ARG A 280 6.92 -13.86 12.51
CA ARG A 280 6.92 -14.99 13.47
C ARG A 280 7.92 -14.76 14.59
N ASP A 281 9.16 -14.43 14.24
CA ASP A 281 10.23 -14.13 15.20
C ASP A 281 9.80 -13.01 16.15
N TYR A 282 9.33 -11.89 15.59
CA TYR A 282 8.86 -10.76 16.40
C TYR A 282 7.70 -11.14 17.33
N MET A 283 6.67 -11.84 16.83
CA MET A 283 5.51 -12.24 17.63
C MET A 283 5.92 -13.17 18.79
N SER A 284 6.87 -14.07 18.55
CA SER A 284 7.36 -15.01 19.57
C SER A 284 8.10 -14.30 20.71
N GLU A 285 8.76 -13.18 20.42
CA GLU A 285 9.52 -12.40 21.39
C GLU A 285 8.65 -11.44 22.23
N GLN A 286 7.56 -10.91 21.66
CA GLN A 286 6.75 -9.87 22.31
C GLN A 286 6.23 -10.27 23.70
N PRO A 287 5.66 -11.47 23.93
CA PRO A 287 5.16 -11.86 25.24
C PRO A 287 6.24 -11.79 26.33
N THR A 288 7.47 -12.21 26.00
CA THR A 288 8.60 -12.17 26.93
C THR A 288 9.03 -10.75 27.23
N LYS A 289 9.18 -9.90 26.19
CA LYS A 289 9.52 -8.47 26.34
C LYS A 289 8.48 -7.74 27.20
N LEU A 290 7.19 -7.99 26.97
CA LEU A 290 6.11 -7.38 27.73
C LEU A 290 6.10 -7.82 29.20
N ARG A 291 6.34 -9.10 29.49
CA ARG A 291 6.46 -9.61 30.87
C ARG A 291 7.66 -9.01 31.60
N GLN A 292 8.78 -8.81 30.91
CA GLN A 292 9.96 -8.12 31.46
C GLN A 292 9.65 -6.65 31.79
N ARG A 293 8.99 -5.92 30.87
CA ARG A 293 8.51 -4.55 31.13
C ARG A 293 7.54 -4.50 32.32
N ALA A 294 6.62 -5.46 32.41
CA ALA A 294 5.66 -5.55 33.51
C ALA A 294 6.35 -5.81 34.86
N ALA A 295 7.44 -6.58 34.89
CA ALA A 295 8.22 -6.82 36.09
C ALA A 295 8.93 -5.54 36.60
N GLY A 296 9.32 -4.65 35.68
CA GLY A 296 9.92 -3.35 35.99
C GLY A 296 8.92 -2.21 36.22
N ALA A 297 7.64 -2.41 35.92
CA ALA A 297 6.61 -1.38 36.06
C ALA A 297 6.35 -1.05 37.54
N LYS A 298 6.46 0.24 37.90
CA LYS A 298 6.20 0.73 39.26
C LYS A 298 4.71 0.87 39.56
N ASP A 299 3.93 1.18 38.54
CA ASP A 299 2.49 1.35 38.64
C ASP A 299 1.76 0.01 38.45
N ALA A 300 0.80 -0.30 39.33
CA ALA A 300 0.09 -1.57 39.32
C ALA A 300 -0.83 -1.70 38.09
N LYS A 301 -1.45 -0.60 37.64
CA LYS A 301 -2.33 -0.58 36.48
C LYS A 301 -1.54 -0.82 35.19
N GLU A 302 -0.37 -0.19 35.06
CA GLU A 302 0.54 -0.42 33.94
C GLU A 302 1.06 -1.86 33.93
N LYS A 303 1.44 -2.41 35.09
CA LYS A 303 1.84 -3.82 35.21
C LYS A 303 0.73 -4.75 34.72
N GLU A 304 -0.50 -4.55 35.18
CA GLU A 304 -1.66 -5.36 34.76
C GLU A 304 -1.92 -5.23 33.25
N ARG A 305 -1.87 -4.00 32.71
CA ARG A 305 -2.03 -3.73 31.27
C ARG A 305 -1.00 -4.52 30.44
N LEU A 306 0.28 -4.43 30.82
CA LEU A 306 1.37 -5.12 30.12
C LEU A 306 1.24 -6.65 30.18
N LEU A 307 0.78 -7.21 31.31
CA LEU A 307 0.53 -8.65 31.44
C LEU A 307 -0.62 -9.12 30.56
N LYS A 308 -1.74 -8.39 30.53
CA LYS A 308 -2.86 -8.68 29.61
C LYS A 308 -2.43 -8.58 28.15
N LEU A 309 -1.62 -7.58 27.82
CA LEU A 309 -1.06 -7.44 26.47
C LEU A 309 -0.16 -8.64 26.14
N ALA A 310 0.69 -9.08 27.06
CA ALA A 310 1.54 -10.26 26.88
C ALA A 310 0.71 -11.52 26.60
N GLU A 311 -0.39 -11.74 27.34
CA GLU A 311 -1.31 -12.87 27.11
C GLU A 311 -1.99 -12.80 25.73
N LYS A 312 -2.40 -11.61 25.30
CA LYS A 312 -2.97 -11.38 23.95
C LYS A 312 -1.94 -11.72 22.86
N TRP A 313 -0.70 -11.26 23.00
CA TRP A 313 0.39 -11.58 22.08
C TRP A 313 0.71 -13.07 22.07
N ASP A 314 0.71 -13.72 23.23
CA ASP A 314 0.96 -15.16 23.38
C ASP A 314 -0.09 -15.99 22.61
N LYS A 315 -1.38 -15.66 22.79
CA LYS A 315 -2.48 -16.30 22.03
C LYS A 315 -2.34 -16.08 20.53
N THR A 316 -1.99 -14.86 20.12
CA THR A 316 -1.91 -14.50 18.70
C THR A 316 -0.69 -15.16 18.04
N SER A 317 0.46 -15.20 18.72
CA SER A 317 1.66 -15.90 18.28
C SER A 317 1.42 -17.39 18.12
N ARG A 318 0.78 -18.06 19.10
CA ARG A 318 0.43 -19.49 18.97
C ARG A 318 -0.46 -19.76 17.77
N ARG A 319 -1.50 -18.94 17.55
CA ARG A 319 -2.38 -19.09 16.39
C ARG A 319 -1.62 -18.95 15.06
N LEU A 320 -0.69 -18.01 14.97
CA LEU A 320 0.18 -17.87 13.79
C LEU A 320 1.04 -19.13 13.59
N GLU A 321 1.69 -19.61 14.66
CA GLU A 321 2.54 -20.82 14.62
C GLU A 321 1.76 -22.09 14.28
N ASP A 322 0.56 -22.26 14.84
CA ASP A 322 -0.33 -23.38 14.55
C ASP A 322 -0.72 -23.36 13.07
N SER A 323 -1.12 -22.19 12.55
CA SER A 323 -1.46 -22.01 11.13
C SER A 323 -0.24 -22.27 10.23
N TYR A 324 0.92 -21.72 10.58
CA TYR A 324 2.16 -21.89 9.83
C TYR A 324 2.54 -23.37 9.74
N SER A 325 2.52 -24.08 10.87
CA SER A 325 2.85 -25.51 10.93
C SER A 325 1.83 -26.37 10.18
N ALA A 326 0.52 -26.07 10.33
CA ALA A 326 -0.55 -26.84 9.70
C ALA A 326 -0.58 -26.71 8.18
N GLN A 327 -0.13 -25.58 7.63
CA GLN A 327 -0.12 -25.33 6.18
C GLN A 327 1.25 -25.58 5.52
N GLY A 328 2.21 -26.18 6.24
CA GLY A 328 3.50 -26.60 5.69
C GLY A 328 4.61 -25.56 5.73
N GLY A 329 4.39 -24.43 6.43
CA GLY A 329 5.38 -23.39 6.64
C GLY A 329 5.67 -22.55 5.41
N CYS A 330 6.92 -22.11 5.28
CA CYS A 330 7.39 -21.33 4.14
C CYS A 330 7.53 -22.17 2.87
N HIS A 331 6.92 -21.70 1.79
CA HIS A 331 7.06 -22.29 0.46
C HIS A 331 8.15 -21.55 -0.32
N ALA A 332 9.03 -22.30 -1.00
CA ALA A 332 10.18 -21.74 -1.72
C ALA A 332 9.81 -20.89 -2.95
N LYS A 333 8.55 -20.92 -3.38
CA LYS A 333 8.10 -20.25 -4.61
C LYS A 333 6.70 -19.68 -4.46
N GLY A 334 6.41 -18.70 -5.30
CA GLY A 334 5.08 -18.09 -5.43
C GLY A 334 5.06 -16.71 -4.81
N MET A 335 4.94 -15.70 -5.67
CA MET A 335 4.93 -14.30 -5.28
C MET A 335 3.72 -13.58 -5.86
N PHE A 336 3.09 -12.73 -5.06
CA PHE A 336 2.16 -11.70 -5.50
C PHE A 336 2.92 -10.43 -5.88
N TYR A 337 2.40 -9.74 -6.89
CA TYR A 337 2.76 -8.37 -7.21
C TYR A 337 1.82 -7.46 -6.44
N VAL A 338 2.39 -6.54 -5.67
CA VAL A 338 1.64 -5.71 -4.73
C VAL A 338 1.97 -4.25 -4.92
N ARG A 339 0.96 -3.39 -4.90
CA ARG A 339 1.10 -1.93 -4.77
C ARG A 339 0.91 -1.56 -3.31
N ASP A 340 1.89 -0.87 -2.74
CA ASP A 340 1.97 -0.52 -1.32
C ASP A 340 2.44 0.95 -1.17
N SER A 341 2.00 1.61 -0.10
CA SER A 341 2.30 2.99 0.26
C SER A 341 3.43 3.16 1.28
N LEU A 342 4.19 2.10 1.60
CA LEU A 342 5.29 2.14 2.59
C LEU A 342 6.70 2.19 2.02
N TYR A 343 6.92 1.63 0.83
CA TYR A 343 8.27 1.34 0.34
C TYR A 343 8.70 2.36 -0.70
N GLU A 344 9.43 3.38 -0.27
CA GLU A 344 9.97 4.43 -1.15
C GLU A 344 10.78 3.83 -2.29
N ASP A 345 10.72 4.49 -3.46
CA ASP A 345 11.66 4.27 -4.55
C ASP A 345 12.74 5.36 -4.50
N PRO A 346 13.96 5.09 -3.99
CA PRO A 346 15.02 6.11 -3.94
C PRO A 346 15.40 6.69 -5.31
N MET A 347 15.02 6.01 -6.41
CA MET A 347 15.25 6.45 -7.78
C MET A 347 13.97 7.04 -8.43
N GLY A 348 12.86 7.05 -7.71
CA GLY A 348 11.57 7.58 -8.15
C GLY A 348 11.53 9.10 -8.13
N PRO A 349 10.50 9.71 -8.73
CA PRO A 349 10.23 11.13 -8.58
C PRO A 349 10.07 11.52 -7.11
N MET A 350 10.43 12.76 -6.77
CA MET A 350 10.17 13.31 -5.45
C MET A 350 8.70 13.73 -5.32
N TYR A 351 8.11 13.40 -4.18
CA TYR A 351 6.85 13.93 -3.71
C TYR A 351 7.10 15.07 -2.74
N ASP A 352 6.49 16.21 -3.00
CA ASP A 352 6.52 17.40 -2.15
C ASP A 352 5.23 17.43 -1.33
N TYR A 353 5.31 17.16 -0.01
CA TYR A 353 4.12 17.12 0.84
C TYR A 353 3.68 18.54 1.21
N ASP A 354 4.60 19.48 1.41
CA ASP A 354 4.35 20.90 1.70
C ASP A 354 5.26 21.80 0.83
N PRO A 355 4.74 22.33 -0.30
CA PRO A 355 5.50 23.21 -1.19
C PRO A 355 6.02 24.51 -0.55
N SER A 356 5.60 24.83 0.68
CA SER A 356 6.14 25.96 1.44
C SER A 356 7.37 25.60 2.28
N ARG A 357 7.77 24.33 2.33
CA ARG A 357 8.86 23.81 3.17
C ARG A 357 9.80 22.90 2.38
N VAL A 358 11.04 23.36 2.20
CA VAL A 358 12.10 22.58 1.56
C VAL A 358 12.71 21.59 2.55
N GLY A 359 13.03 20.39 2.08
CA GLY A 359 13.74 19.34 2.81
C GLY A 359 12.84 18.28 3.45
N GLU A 360 11.54 18.36 3.21
CA GLU A 360 10.54 17.39 3.69
C GLU A 360 10.03 16.47 2.58
N GLU A 361 10.43 16.73 1.33
CA GLU A 361 10.12 15.94 0.17
C GLU A 361 10.71 14.53 0.31
N ALA A 362 9.94 13.52 -0.07
CA ALA A 362 10.39 12.13 -0.10
C ALA A 362 10.06 11.49 -1.45
N PRO A 363 10.81 10.47 -1.89
CA PRO A 363 10.46 9.78 -3.12
C PRO A 363 9.07 9.13 -3.03
N TYR A 364 8.36 9.11 -4.15
CA TYR A 364 7.18 8.25 -4.31
C TYR A 364 7.54 6.78 -4.02
N THR A 365 6.54 5.98 -3.65
CA THR A 365 6.74 4.56 -3.42
C THR A 365 7.07 3.78 -4.69
N LYS A 366 7.70 2.61 -4.52
CA LYS A 366 7.80 1.61 -5.57
C LYS A 366 6.41 1.25 -6.07
N PRO A 367 6.11 1.40 -7.37
CA PRO A 367 4.79 1.03 -7.90
C PRO A 367 4.45 -0.44 -7.62
N ILE A 368 5.46 -1.31 -7.67
CA ILE A 368 5.34 -2.76 -7.44
C ILE A 368 6.40 -3.22 -6.44
N ILE A 369 5.97 -3.99 -5.46
CA ILE A 369 6.78 -4.85 -4.60
C ILE A 369 6.30 -6.29 -4.72
N PHE A 370 7.04 -7.22 -4.12
CA PHE A 370 6.71 -8.64 -4.09
C PHE A 370 6.45 -9.12 -2.66
N HIS A 371 5.36 -9.87 -2.49
CA HIS A 371 5.06 -10.62 -1.29
C HIS A 371 4.87 -12.10 -1.60
N GLU A 372 5.44 -12.97 -0.79
CA GLU A 372 5.25 -14.42 -0.90
C GLU A 372 3.78 -14.81 -0.73
N TYR A 373 3.34 -15.92 -1.33
CA TYR A 373 1.98 -16.43 -1.11
C TYR A 373 1.68 -16.72 0.36
N ASP A 374 2.71 -17.08 1.13
CA ASP A 374 2.61 -17.33 2.56
C ASP A 374 2.21 -16.08 3.36
N TRP A 375 2.48 -14.86 2.86
CA TRP A 375 1.94 -13.63 3.45
C TRP A 375 0.41 -13.63 3.44
N VAL A 376 -0.21 -14.09 2.33
CA VAL A 376 -1.67 -14.26 2.27
C VAL A 376 -2.16 -15.37 3.20
N ARG A 377 -1.46 -16.51 3.25
CA ARG A 377 -1.87 -17.65 4.09
C ARG A 377 -1.86 -17.32 5.58
N TYR A 378 -0.91 -16.50 6.01
CA TYR A 378 -0.62 -16.35 7.43
C TYR A 378 -0.95 -14.96 8.00
N LEU A 379 -0.93 -13.90 7.19
CA LEU A 379 -1.03 -12.54 7.72
C LEU A 379 -2.30 -11.81 7.30
N VAL A 380 -2.94 -12.24 6.21
CA VAL A 380 -4.17 -11.62 5.69
C VAL A 380 -5.38 -11.96 6.55
N ASN A 381 -6.21 -10.95 6.82
CA ASN A 381 -7.48 -11.09 7.52
C ASN A 381 -8.68 -10.64 6.69
N HIS A 382 -8.49 -9.81 5.65
CA HIS A 382 -9.56 -9.50 4.69
C HIS A 382 -9.01 -9.46 3.26
N ALA A 383 -9.80 -9.92 2.30
CA ALA A 383 -9.52 -9.84 0.88
C ALA A 383 -10.81 -9.54 0.11
N THR A 384 -10.79 -8.45 -0.66
CA THR A 384 -11.95 -7.94 -1.40
C THR A 384 -11.54 -7.64 -2.84
N GLN A 385 -12.18 -8.29 -3.80
CA GLN A 385 -12.05 -7.93 -5.21
C GLN A 385 -12.89 -6.68 -5.46
N ILE A 386 -12.30 -5.65 -6.06
CA ILE A 386 -12.99 -4.40 -6.42
C ILE A 386 -12.94 -4.23 -7.93
N TYR A 387 -14.08 -3.96 -8.55
CA TYR A 387 -14.19 -3.85 -10.01
C TYR A 387 -15.24 -2.85 -10.46
N VAL A 388 -15.18 -2.44 -11.72
CA VAL A 388 -16.19 -1.57 -12.33
C VAL A 388 -17.24 -2.43 -13.03
N LYS A 389 -18.51 -2.02 -12.94
CA LYS A 389 -19.65 -2.67 -13.59
C LYS A 389 -19.67 -2.48 -15.10
#